data_AF-K9TM39-F1
#
_entry.id   AF-K9TM39-F1
#
_cell.length_a   1.000
_cell.length_b   1.000
_cell.length_c   1.000
_cell.angle_alpha   90.00
_cell.angle_beta   90.00
_cell.angle_gamma   90.00
#
_symmetry.space_group_name_H-M   'P 1'
#
loop_
_entity.id
_entity.type
_entity.pdbx_description
1 polymer ?
#
loop_
_entity_poly.entity_id
_entity_poly.type
_entity_poly.pdbx_seq_one_letter_code
_entity_poly.pdbx_strand_id
1 'polypeptide(L)'
;MAFEMKICEIFKLQSGQTVFAGPLEGTSISIQNCQAELEVDGVIIQKLMIEGEFIMNVKHPVGHRAIFTTESVKINRSIIKQQTCYLRSVNF
;
A
#
# COMPACT_ATOMS: atom_id res chain seq x y z
N MET A 1 5.61 -4.40 -13.44
CA MET A 1 6.33 -4.31 -12.14
C MET A 1 5.43 -4.93 -11.09
N ALA A 2 5.82 -6.08 -10.53
CA ALA A 2 5.00 -6.80 -9.57
C ALA A 2 5.42 -6.46 -8.14
N PHE A 3 4.47 -6.13 -7.28
CA PHE A 3 4.65 -6.04 -5.84
C PHE A 3 3.41 -6.53 -5.08
N GLU A 4 3.66 -7.00 -3.87
CA GLU A 4 2.65 -7.27 -2.86
C GLU A 4 3.09 -6.58 -1.56
N MET A 5 2.22 -5.76 -0.99
CA MET A 5 2.44 -5.17 0.33
C MET A 5 1.39 -5.71 1.29
N LYS A 6 1.83 -6.29 2.41
CA LYS A 6 0.93 -6.51 3.54
C LYS A 6 0.76 -5.19 4.28
N ILE A 7 -0.45 -4.67 4.38
CA ILE A 7 -0.69 -3.37 5.03
C ILE A 7 -0.67 -3.57 6.55
N CYS A 8 0.30 -2.97 7.23
CA CYS A 8 0.39 -2.97 8.69
C CYS A 8 -0.20 -1.68 9.28
N GLU A 9 -0.10 -0.58 8.57
CA GLU A 9 -0.59 0.71 9.02
C GLU A 9 -1.13 1.56 7.86
N ILE A 10 -2.15 2.38 8.16
CA ILE A 10 -2.68 3.38 7.25
C ILE A 10 -2.79 4.72 7.97
N PHE A 11 -2.44 5.79 7.26
CA PHE A 11 -2.63 7.15 7.74
C PHE A 11 -2.95 8.09 6.60
N LYS A 12 -3.73 9.12 6.91
CA LYS A 12 -4.09 10.17 5.97
C LYS A 12 -3.29 11.41 6.32
N LEU A 13 -2.56 11.94 5.34
CA LEU A 13 -1.84 13.18 5.46
C LEU A 13 -2.80 14.38 5.30
N GLN A 14 -2.42 15.52 5.89
CA GLN A 14 -3.18 16.76 5.73
C GLN A 14 -3.25 17.23 4.26
N SER A 15 -2.28 16.81 3.44
CA SER A 15 -2.26 17.01 1.99
C SER A 15 -3.32 16.21 1.22
N GLY A 16 -4.08 15.33 1.89
CA GLY A 16 -5.13 14.50 1.28
C GLY A 16 -4.66 13.10 0.87
N GLN A 17 -3.35 12.85 0.86
CA GLN A 17 -2.76 11.55 0.54
C GLN A 17 -3.08 10.51 1.61
N THR A 18 -3.44 9.31 1.18
CA THR A 18 -3.54 8.12 2.03
C THR A 18 -2.28 7.29 1.85
N VAL A 19 -1.60 6.99 2.95
CA VAL A 19 -0.34 6.26 2.98
C VAL A 19 -0.55 4.89 3.60
N PHE A 20 -0.07 3.88 2.89
CA PHE A 20 -0.01 2.50 3.33
C PHE A 20 1.43 2.17 3.72
N ALA A 21 1.62 1.62 4.91
CA ALA A 21 2.92 1.20 5.39
C ALA A 21 2.90 -0.28 5.76
N GLY A 22 3.94 -1.00 5.33
CA GLY A 22 4.02 -2.43 5.55
C GLY A 22 5.16 -3.11 4.78
N PRO A 23 5.43 -4.39 5.07
CA PRO A 23 6.47 -5.13 4.38
C PRO A 23 6.05 -5.27 2.92
N LEU A 24 7.00 -5.00 2.04
CA LEU A 24 6.79 -5.06 0.61
C LEU A 24 7.63 -6.16 -0.01
N GLU A 25 6.96 -7.11 -0.63
CA GLU A 25 7.55 -8.17 -1.42
C GLU A 25 7.40 -7.85 -2.91
N GLY A 26 8.40 -8.20 -3.71
CA GLY A 26 8.38 -8.02 -5.16
C GLY A 26 9.73 -7.60 -5.73
N THR A 27 9.78 -7.56 -7.07
CA THR A 27 10.99 -7.20 -7.83
C THR A 27 11.08 -5.71 -8.13
N SER A 28 10.07 -4.94 -7.69
CA SER A 28 9.96 -3.52 -8.01
C SER A 28 10.91 -2.68 -7.17
N ILE A 29 11.96 -2.17 -7.80
CA ILE A 29 12.97 -1.31 -7.17
C ILE A 29 12.33 -0.01 -6.69
N SER A 30 11.41 0.55 -7.46
CA SER A 30 10.59 1.72 -7.09
C SER A 30 9.13 1.47 -7.47
N ILE A 31 8.21 2.04 -6.70
CA ILE A 31 6.77 1.97 -6.96
C ILE A 31 6.25 3.37 -7.21
N GLN A 32 5.83 3.63 -8.44
CA GLN A 32 5.29 4.90 -8.88
C GLN A 32 4.28 4.67 -10.02
N ASN A 33 3.20 5.44 -10.04
CA ASN A 33 2.17 5.45 -11.09
C ASN A 33 1.70 4.05 -11.54
N CYS A 34 1.34 3.18 -10.60
CA CYS A 34 0.92 1.80 -10.88
C CYS A 34 -0.43 1.45 -10.26
N GLN A 35 -1.23 0.65 -10.99
CA GLN A 35 -2.52 0.21 -10.47
C GLN A 35 -2.31 -0.88 -9.44
N ALA A 36 -3.06 -0.81 -8.35
CA ALA A 36 -3.04 -1.81 -7.31
C ALA A 36 -4.46 -2.22 -6.90
N GLU A 37 -4.61 -3.49 -6.54
CA GLU A 37 -5.79 -4.06 -5.93
C GLU A 37 -5.60 -4.09 -4.42
N LEU A 38 -6.57 -3.50 -3.73
CA LEU A 38 -6.71 -3.57 -2.29
C LEU A 38 -7.57 -4.78 -1.93
N GLU A 39 -6.98 -5.68 -1.16
CA GLU A 39 -7.56 -6.95 -0.75
C GLU A 39 -7.68 -7.00 0.78
N VAL A 40 -8.81 -7.50 1.28
CA VAL A 40 -9.06 -7.71 2.71
C VAL A 40 -9.56 -9.14 2.89
N ASP A 41 -8.85 -9.93 3.69
CA ASP A 41 -9.13 -11.35 3.94
C ASP A 41 -9.34 -12.17 2.65
N GLY A 42 -8.55 -11.90 1.61
CA GLY A 42 -8.65 -12.59 0.32
C GLY A 42 -9.68 -12.02 -0.65
N VAL A 43 -10.43 -10.99 -0.28
CA VAL A 43 -11.45 -10.35 -1.13
C VAL A 43 -10.97 -9.01 -1.64
N ILE A 44 -10.93 -8.84 -2.97
CA ILE A 44 -10.63 -7.55 -3.60
C ILE A 44 -11.81 -6.60 -3.35
N ILE A 45 -11.56 -5.54 -2.60
CA ILE A 45 -12.57 -4.54 -2.24
C ILE A 45 -12.47 -3.26 -3.07
N GLN A 46 -11.30 -2.99 -3.66
CA GLN A 46 -11.04 -1.78 -4.43
C GLN A 46 -9.84 -1.93 -5.36
N LYS A 47 -9.91 -1.27 -6.52
CA LYS A 47 -8.74 -0.96 -7.36
C LYS A 47 -8.39 0.51 -7.17
N LEU A 48 -7.10 0.81 -7.03
CA LEU A 48 -6.62 2.16 -6.79
C LEU A 48 -5.29 2.45 -7.49
N MET A 49 -5.06 3.72 -7.77
CA MET A 49 -3.83 4.22 -8.36
C MET A 49 -2.82 4.53 -7.28
N ILE A 50 -1.69 3.82 -7.27
CA ILE A 50 -0.54 4.19 -6.44
C ILE A 50 0.30 5.20 -7.20
N GLU A 51 0.45 6.37 -6.61
CA GLU A 51 1.17 7.49 -7.20
C GLU A 51 2.66 7.37 -6.96
N GLY A 52 3.04 6.92 -5.77
CA GLY A 52 4.44 6.83 -5.41
C GLY A 52 4.71 6.20 -4.08
N GLU A 53 5.97 6.30 -3.70
CA GLU A 53 6.51 5.82 -2.45
C GLU A 53 7.11 6.97 -1.64
N PHE A 54 6.93 6.90 -0.32
CA PHE A 54 7.71 7.72 0.59
C PHE A 54 9.03 7.01 0.84
N ILE A 55 10.13 7.61 0.37
CA ILE A 55 11.48 7.17 0.72
C ILE A 55 11.70 7.52 2.20
N MET A 56 11.40 6.59 3.10
CA MET A 56 11.85 6.72 4.47
C MET A 56 13.37 6.53 4.48
N ASN A 57 14.09 7.54 4.97
CA ASN A 57 15.56 7.62 5.01
C ASN A 57 16.23 6.49 5.81
N VAL A 58 15.44 5.59 6.41
CA VAL A 58 15.87 4.44 7.17
C VAL A 58 15.39 3.21 6.40
N LYS A 59 16.31 2.49 5.75
CA LYS A 59 16.04 1.13 5.28
C LYS A 59 15.65 0.32 6.52
N HIS A 60 14.36 0.15 6.77
CA HIS A 60 13.91 -0.67 7.88
C HIS A 60 14.43 -2.09 7.62
N PRO A 61 15.06 -2.77 8.60
CA PRO A 61 15.70 -4.08 8.39
C PRO A 61 14.74 -5.19 7.91
N VAL A 62 13.43 -4.91 7.83
CA VAL A 62 12.36 -5.84 7.49
C VAL A 62 11.72 -5.51 6.13
N GLY A 63 12.29 -4.59 5.34
CA GLY A 63 11.73 -4.24 4.02
C GLY A 63 10.40 -3.47 4.09
N HIS A 64 10.11 -2.81 5.21
CA HIS A 64 8.96 -1.91 5.33
C HIS A 64 9.11 -0.73 4.37
N ARG A 65 8.11 -0.55 3.51
CA ARG A 65 7.98 0.62 2.63
C ARG A 65 6.69 1.35 2.95
N ALA A 66 6.64 2.62 2.55
CA ALA A 66 5.43 3.41 2.58
C ALA A 66 5.08 3.82 1.15
N ILE A 67 3.87 3.50 0.70
CA ILE A 67 3.34 3.90 -0.61
C ILE A 67 2.05 4.68 -0.43
N PHE A 68 1.71 5.53 -1.38
CA PHE A 68 0.59 6.44 -1.23
C PHE A 68 -0.28 6.56 -2.47
N THR A 69 -1.52 6.98 -2.21
CA THR A 69 -2.54 7.35 -3.20
C THR A 69 -3.25 8.62 -2.74
N THR A 70 -3.70 9.46 -3.65
CA THR A 70 -4.65 10.55 -3.34
C THR A 70 -6.11 10.12 -3.52
N GLU A 71 -6.35 8.93 -4.04
CA GLU A 71 -7.70 8.40 -4.20
C GLU A 71 -8.34 8.08 -2.84
N SER A 72 -9.67 8.10 -2.82
CA SER A 72 -10.42 7.70 -1.62
C SER A 72 -10.29 6.19 -1.40
N VAL A 73 -9.82 5.80 -0.22
CA VAL A 73 -9.55 4.40 0.13
C VAL A 73 -10.67 3.83 0.99
N LYS A 74 -11.18 2.66 0.61
CA LYS A 74 -12.28 1.94 1.29
C LYS A 74 -11.82 1.04 2.45
N ILE A 75 -10.77 1.43 3.18
CA ILE A 75 -10.35 0.77 4.43
C ILE A 75 -9.98 1.79 5.49
N ASN A 76 -10.02 1.37 6.74
CA ASN A 76 -9.63 2.18 7.89
C ASN A 76 -8.70 1.40 8.83
N ARG A 77 -8.19 2.09 9.85
CA ARG A 77 -7.28 1.50 10.85
C ARG A 77 -7.89 0.33 11.62
N SER A 78 -9.21 0.31 11.84
CA SER A 78 -9.86 -0.78 12.56
C SER A 78 -9.82 -2.08 11.77
N ILE A 79 -10.09 -2.00 10.46
CA ILE A 79 -10.02 -3.14 9.54
C ILE A 79 -8.59 -3.72 9.52
N ILE A 80 -7.57 -2.88 9.36
CA ILE A 80 -6.16 -3.34 9.30
C ILE A 80 -5.71 -4.06 10.58
N LYS A 81 -6.27 -3.69 11.74
CA LYS A 81 -5.93 -4.33 13.02
C LYS A 81 -6.63 -5.68 13.23
N GLN A 82 -7.74 -5.92 12.54
CA GLN A 82 -8.60 -7.09 12.75
C GLN A 82 -8.50 -8.11 11.61
N GLN A 83 -8.13 -7.65 10.42
CA GLN A 83 -8.17 -8.40 9.17
C GLN A 83 -6.82 -8.35 8.48
N THR A 84 -6.58 -9.31 7.60
CA THR A 84 -5.37 -9.33 6.79
C THR A 84 -5.58 -8.51 5.53
N CYS A 85 -4.88 -7.39 5.42
CA CYS A 85 -5.00 -6.46 4.30
C CYS A 85 -3.76 -6.53 3.41
N TYR A 86 -3.98 -6.62 2.10
CA TYR A 86 -2.92 -6.61 1.09
C TYR A 86 -3.17 -5.54 0.04
N LEU A 87 -2.08 -5.03 -0.52
CA LEU A 87 -2.08 -4.17 -1.68
C LEU A 87 -1.19 -4.79 -2.75
N ARG A 88 -1.79 -5.18 -3.88
CA ARG A 88 -1.11 -5.95 -4.94
C ARG A 88 -1.09 -5.15 -6.22
N SER A 89 0.05 -5.01 -6.87
CA SER A 89 0.09 -4.43 -8.22
C SER A 89 -0.72 -5.27 -9.20
N VAL A 90 -1.52 -4.61 -10.04
CA VAL A 90 -2.12 -5.25 -11.21
C VAL A 90 -1.08 -5.21 -12.32
N ASN A 91 -0.71 -6.38 -12.87
CA ASN A 91 0.22 -6.44 -14.00
C ASN A 91 -0.38 -5.69 -15.21
N PHE A 92 0.42 -4.79 -15.79
CA PHE A 92 0.25 -4.33 -17.17
C PHE A 92 0.96 -5.30 -18.11
#